data_AF-A0A7S4BVK9-F1
#
_entry.id   AF-A0A7S4BVK9-F1
#
_cell.length_a   1.000
_cell.length_b   1.000
_cell.length_c   1.000
_cell.angle_alpha   90.00
_cell.angle_beta   90.00
_cell.angle_gamma   90.00
#
_symmetry.space_group_name_H-M   'P 1'
#
loop_
_entity.id
_entity.type
_entity.pdbx_description
1 polymer ?
#
loop_
_entity_poly.entity_id
_entity_poly.type
_entity_poly.pdbx_seq_one_letter_code
_entity_poly.pdbx_strand_id
1 'polypeptide(L)'
;GVFVVASSVILLFYGISVVSLVPKVIFAVILCTSGFSMMLDNLKSAWSTLKRFEFILVVLHIVLTATIGMLYAVMLGLLFTATIFVVQYSWHSGVLHCTTCQLERSKVARIEDEQLILEQVGASVLIVHLHGMLFFGSASSV
;
A
#
# COMPACT_ATOMS: atom_id res chain seq x y z
N GLY A 1 -21.31 26.40 9.98
CA GLY A 1 -21.00 27.31 8.86
C GLY A 1 -20.95 28.75 9.33
N VAL A 2 -22.12 29.39 9.48
CA VAL A 2 -22.24 30.83 9.76
C VAL A 2 -21.49 31.28 11.03
N PHE A 3 -21.54 30.51 12.13
CA PHE A 3 -20.86 30.87 13.37
C PHE A 3 -19.33 30.92 13.23
N VAL A 4 -18.74 29.99 12.48
CA VAL A 4 -17.29 29.94 12.23
C VAL A 4 -16.85 31.08 11.32
N VAL A 5 -17.66 31.40 10.32
CA VAL A 5 -17.40 32.54 9.42
C VAL A 5 -17.49 33.85 10.20
N ALA A 6 -18.54 34.03 11.00
CA ALA A 6 -18.72 35.22 11.82
C ALA A 6 -17.58 35.41 12.83
N SER A 7 -17.20 34.34 13.56
CA SER A 7 -16.06 34.42 14.49
C SER A 7 -14.74 34.70 13.78
N SER A 8 -14.52 34.12 12.59
CA SER A 8 -13.31 34.38 11.78
C SER A 8 -13.25 35.83 11.29
N VAL A 9 -14.37 36.41 10.86
CA VAL A 9 -14.47 37.82 10.44
C VAL A 9 -14.19 38.76 11.61
N ILE A 10 -14.76 38.49 12.78
CA ILE A 10 -14.52 39.27 14.01
C ILE A 10 -13.03 39.20 14.40
N LEU A 11 -12.42 38.01 14.36
CA LEU A 11 -11.00 37.80 14.64
C LEU A 11 -10.09 38.44 13.57
N LEU A 12 -10.52 38.57 12.32
CA LEU A 12 -9.73 39.24 11.29
C LEU A 12 -9.57 40.74 11.61
N PHE A 13 -10.64 41.39 12.06
CA PHE A 13 -10.61 42.82 12.39
C PHE A 13 -10.04 43.12 13.79
N TYR A 14 -10.26 42.26 14.78
CA TYR A 14 -9.86 42.51 16.19
C TYR A 14 -8.77 41.58 16.72
N GLY A 15 -8.41 40.53 15.99
CA GLY A 15 -7.55 39.46 16.49
C GLY A 15 -6.09 39.87 16.73
N ILE A 16 -5.57 40.88 16.03
CA ILE A 16 -4.18 41.35 16.22
C ILE A 16 -3.96 41.85 17.66
N SER A 17 -4.93 42.57 18.22
CA SER A 17 -4.86 43.08 19.60
C SER A 17 -5.03 41.99 20.65
N VAL A 18 -5.75 40.92 20.34
CA VAL A 18 -5.97 39.79 21.25
C VAL A 18 -4.76 38.84 21.23
N VAL A 19 -4.22 38.55 20.05
CA VAL A 19 -3.07 37.65 19.86
C VAL A 19 -1.79 38.25 20.44
N SER A 20 -1.63 39.58 20.42
CA SER A 20 -0.46 40.25 21.01
C SER A 20 -0.39 40.13 22.53
N LEU A 21 -1.53 39.93 23.22
CA LEU A 21 -1.58 39.69 24.66
C LEU A 21 -1.12 38.28 25.05
N VAL A 22 -1.22 37.32 24.12
CA VAL A 22 -0.94 35.91 24.37
C VAL A 22 0.57 35.65 24.29
N PRO A 23 1.19 35.08 25.34
CA PRO A 23 2.58 34.67 25.28
C PRO A 23 2.82 33.66 24.14
N LYS A 24 3.81 33.93 23.29
CA LYS A 24 4.18 33.07 22.14
C LYS A 24 4.47 31.61 22.55
N VAL A 25 4.90 31.41 23.80
CA VAL A 25 5.18 30.09 24.39
C VAL A 25 3.95 29.17 24.37
N ILE A 26 2.74 29.70 24.53
CA ILE A 26 1.51 28.89 24.53
C ILE A 26 1.33 28.21 23.18
N PHE A 27 1.54 28.94 22.08
CA PHE A 27 1.47 28.37 20.73
C PHE A 27 2.53 27.28 20.52
N ALA A 28 3.76 27.50 20.99
CA ALA A 28 4.82 26.50 20.91
C ALA A 28 4.45 25.22 21.67
N VAL A 29 3.91 25.34 22.88
CA VAL A 29 3.47 24.18 23.67
C VAL A 29 2.35 23.41 22.96
N ILE A 30 1.33 24.11 22.44
CA ILE A 30 0.23 23.47 21.71
C ILE A 30 0.75 22.75 20.45
N LEU A 31 1.61 23.41 19.67
CA LEU A 31 2.20 22.82 18.46
C LEU A 31 3.09 21.62 18.78
N CYS A 32 3.97 21.74 19.78
CA CYS A 32 4.87 20.65 20.18
C CYS A 32 4.09 19.46 20.74
N THR A 33 3.13 19.69 21.63
CA THR A 33 2.33 18.61 22.23
C THR A 33 1.46 17.92 21.18
N SER A 34 0.76 18.68 20.33
CA SER A 34 -0.06 18.11 19.26
C SER A 34 0.79 17.35 18.26
N GLY A 35 1.89 17.94 17.78
CA GLY A 35 2.79 17.31 16.82
C GLY A 35 3.43 16.03 17.39
N PHE A 36 3.92 16.08 18.63
CA PHE A 36 4.57 14.93 19.26
C PHE A 36 3.58 13.81 19.56
N SER A 37 2.38 14.11 20.07
CA SER A 37 1.33 13.12 20.28
C SER A 37 0.90 12.46 18.98
N MET A 38 0.65 13.25 17.93
CA MET A 38 0.33 12.71 16.60
C MET A 38 1.46 11.81 16.08
N MET A 39 2.71 12.21 16.24
CA MET A 39 3.85 11.42 15.75
C MET A 39 3.98 10.09 16.51
N LEU A 40 3.86 10.12 17.84
CA LEU A 40 3.94 8.92 18.68
C LEU A 40 2.78 7.95 18.46
N ASP A 41 1.55 8.45 18.41
CA ASP A 41 0.37 7.60 18.26
C ASP A 41 0.36 6.93 16.89
N ASN A 42 0.72 7.67 15.83
CA ASN A 42 0.88 7.10 14.50
C ASN A 42 2.02 6.08 14.43
N LEU A 43 3.15 6.34 15.09
CA LEU A 43 4.29 5.41 15.09
C LEU A 43 3.99 4.13 15.87
N LYS A 44 3.27 4.22 16.99
CA LYS A 44 2.79 3.04 17.76
C LYS A 44 1.80 2.21 16.93
N SER A 45 0.85 2.88 16.28
CA SER A 45 -0.11 2.23 15.38
C SER A 45 0.63 1.49 14.26
N ALA A 46 1.57 2.16 13.59
CA ALA A 46 2.41 1.58 12.56
C ALA A 46 3.21 0.37 13.05
N TRP A 47 3.76 0.40 14.26
CA TRP A 47 4.47 -0.74 14.86
C TRP A 47 3.57 -1.98 15.01
N SER A 48 2.32 -1.78 15.42
CA SER A 48 1.39 -2.89 15.65
C SER A 48 0.81 -3.49 14.37
N THR A 49 0.73 -2.70 13.29
CA THR A 49 0.04 -3.09 12.05
C THR A 49 0.99 -3.55 10.96
N LEU A 50 2.19 -2.97 10.86
CA LEU A 50 3.06 -3.14 9.70
C LEU A 50 4.08 -4.27 9.87
N LYS A 51 4.48 -4.87 8.74
CA LYS A 51 5.62 -5.78 8.70
C LYS A 51 6.90 -5.01 9.01
N ARG A 52 7.93 -5.70 9.52
CA ARG A 52 9.22 -5.08 9.92
C ARG A 52 9.83 -4.18 8.84
N PHE A 53 9.77 -4.61 7.58
CA PHE A 53 10.34 -3.85 6.45
C PHE A 53 9.56 -2.56 6.15
N GLU A 54 8.23 -2.63 6.20
CA GLU A 54 7.34 -1.47 6.03
C GLU A 54 7.52 -0.47 7.18
N PHE A 55 7.70 -0.97 8.40
CA PHE A 55 7.99 -0.12 9.55
C PHE A 55 9.33 0.63 9.41
N ILE A 56 10.39 -0.03 8.92
CA ILE A 56 11.68 0.61 8.64
C ILE A 56 11.52 1.78 7.66
N LEU A 57 10.68 1.62 6.63
CA LEU A 57 10.41 2.69 5.66
C LEU A 57 9.70 3.88 6.28
N VAL A 58 8.74 3.64 7.19
CA VAL A 58 8.07 4.72 7.94
C VAL A 58 9.08 5.50 8.78
N VAL A 59 9.96 4.81 9.52
CA VAL A 59 11.00 5.46 10.32
C VAL A 59 11.98 6.23 9.44
N LEU A 60 12.42 5.63 8.33
CA LEU A 60 13.28 6.30 7.36
C LEU A 60 12.62 7.57 6.81
N HIS A 61 11.32 7.53 6.51
CA HIS A 61 10.57 8.68 6.02
C HIS A 61 10.50 9.83 7.04
N ILE A 62 10.32 9.52 8.33
CA ILE A 62 10.37 10.50 9.43
C ILE A 62 11.75 11.17 9.48
N VAL A 63 12.82 10.37 9.42
CA VAL A 63 14.20 10.89 9.43
C VAL A 63 14.45 11.79 8.21
N LEU A 64 14.09 11.35 7.02
CA LEU A 64 14.23 12.13 5.79
C LEU A 64 13.46 13.46 5.89
N THR A 65 12.22 13.43 6.37
CA THR A 65 11.41 14.64 6.54
C THR A 65 12.09 15.63 7.48
N ALA A 66 12.71 15.15 8.56
CA ALA A 66 13.42 15.98 9.53
C ALA A 66 14.75 16.54 9.00
N THR A 67 15.48 15.81 8.14
CA THR A 67 16.81 16.21 7.67
C THR A 67 16.83 16.98 6.35
N ILE A 68 16.02 16.56 5.38
CA ILE A 68 16.01 17.12 4.02
C ILE A 68 14.70 17.85 3.68
N GLY A 69 13.72 17.83 4.57
CA GLY A 69 12.44 18.51 4.42
C GLY A 69 11.34 17.63 3.80
N MET A 70 10.10 18.07 4.01
CA MET A 70 8.89 17.31 3.67
C MET A 70 8.76 17.02 2.17
N LEU A 71 9.06 17.99 1.30
CA LEU A 71 8.91 17.83 -0.14
C LEU A 71 9.74 16.66 -0.70
N TYR A 72 11.03 16.63 -0.37
CA TYR A 72 11.93 15.57 -0.84
C TYR A 72 11.60 14.21 -0.22
N ALA A 73 11.22 14.19 1.06
CA ALA A 73 10.83 12.96 1.73
C ALA A 73 9.60 12.32 1.08
N VAL A 74 8.58 13.11 0.72
CA VAL A 74 7.38 12.63 0.00
C VAL A 74 7.74 12.03 -1.35
N MET A 75 8.60 12.69 -2.13
CA MET A 75 9.05 12.17 -3.42
C MET A 75 9.78 10.83 -3.28
N LEU A 76 10.69 10.71 -2.31
CA LEU A 76 11.39 9.46 -2.02
C LEU A 76 10.45 8.37 -1.51
N GLY A 77 9.49 8.71 -0.65
CA GLY A 77 8.47 7.78 -0.16
C GLY A 77 7.62 7.19 -1.28
N LEU A 78 7.23 8.02 -2.25
CA LEU A 78 6.52 7.57 -3.45
C LEU A 78 7.38 6.61 -4.26
N LEU A 79 8.65 6.96 -4.50
CA LEU A 79 9.59 6.13 -5.25
C LEU A 79 9.83 4.78 -4.56
N PHE A 80 10.01 4.77 -3.25
CA PHE A 80 10.16 3.54 -2.46
C PHE A 80 8.91 2.67 -2.56
N THR A 81 7.72 3.25 -2.42
CA THR A 81 6.46 2.50 -2.53
C THR A 81 6.31 1.88 -3.92
N ALA A 82 6.59 2.64 -4.97
CA ALA A 82 6.57 2.14 -6.34
C ALA A 82 7.58 1.00 -6.55
N THR A 83 8.80 1.15 -6.03
CA THR A 83 9.85 0.13 -6.14
C THR A 83 9.46 -1.15 -5.40
N ILE A 84 8.93 -1.03 -4.18
CA ILE A 84 8.48 -2.18 -3.39
C ILE A 84 7.32 -2.89 -4.08
N PHE A 85 6.38 -2.13 -4.64
CA PHE A 85 5.29 -2.69 -5.42
C PHE A 85 5.85 -3.53 -6.57
N VAL A 86 6.77 -2.98 -7.37
CA VAL A 86 7.40 -3.71 -8.47
C VAL A 86 8.13 -4.97 -7.97
N VAL A 87 8.94 -4.88 -6.93
CA VAL A 87 9.74 -6.01 -6.42
C VAL A 87 8.86 -7.10 -5.80
N GLN A 88 7.97 -6.75 -4.86
CA GLN A 88 7.13 -7.74 -4.17
C GLN A 88 6.18 -8.45 -5.15
N TYR A 89 5.54 -7.70 -6.06
CA TYR A 89 4.62 -8.29 -7.02
C TYR A 89 5.33 -9.01 -8.16
N SER A 90 6.57 -8.65 -8.51
CA SER A 90 7.35 -9.41 -9.48
C SER A 90 7.82 -10.76 -8.94
N TRP A 91 8.06 -10.89 -7.64
CA TRP A 91 8.56 -12.14 -7.04
C TRP A 91 7.48 -13.14 -6.66
N HIS A 92 6.26 -12.70 -6.32
CA HIS A 92 5.12 -13.60 -6.17
C HIS A 92 4.49 -13.91 -7.53
N SER A 93 5.30 -14.50 -8.42
CA SER A 93 4.81 -15.07 -9.66
C SER A 93 3.85 -16.21 -9.35
N GLY A 94 2.76 -16.27 -10.11
CA GLY A 94 1.53 -16.94 -9.73
C GLY A 94 1.72 -18.41 -9.38
N VAL A 95 0.95 -18.90 -8.40
CA VAL A 95 0.92 -20.33 -8.06
C VAL A 95 0.53 -21.10 -9.34
N LEU A 96 1.51 -21.80 -9.91
CA LEU A 96 1.36 -22.67 -11.06
C LEU A 96 0.84 -24.02 -10.56
N HIS A 97 -0.40 -24.35 -10.90
CA HIS A 97 -0.87 -25.72 -10.75
C HIS A 97 -0.89 -26.38 -12.13
N CYS A 98 0.00 -27.36 -12.31
CA CYS A 98 0.03 -28.20 -13.49
C CYS A 98 -0.87 -29.43 -13.26
N THR A 99 -1.75 -29.71 -14.20
CA THR A 99 -2.59 -30.91 -14.24
C THR A 99 -2.61 -31.45 -15.67
N THR A 100 -3.22 -32.61 -15.87
CA THR A 100 -3.40 -33.22 -17.19
C THR A 100 -4.87 -33.52 -17.43
N CYS A 101 -5.23 -33.80 -18.68
CA CYS A 101 -6.61 -34.15 -19.03
C CYS A 101 -7.05 -35.52 -18.44
N GLN A 102 -6.13 -36.28 -17.82
CA GLN A 102 -6.45 -37.46 -17.01
C GLN A 102 -6.98 -37.10 -15.62
N LEU A 103 -6.45 -36.03 -15.02
CA LEU A 103 -6.80 -35.58 -13.67
C LEU A 103 -7.95 -34.56 -13.69
N GLU A 104 -8.01 -33.71 -14.71
CA GLU A 104 -9.14 -32.81 -14.98
C GLU A 104 -9.81 -33.15 -16.30
N ARG A 105 -11.07 -33.63 -16.23
CA ARG A 105 -11.86 -33.90 -17.44
C ARG A 105 -12.43 -32.62 -18.05
N SER A 106 -12.58 -32.63 -19.36
CA SER A 106 -13.32 -31.62 -20.11
C SER A 106 -14.77 -31.51 -19.61
N LYS A 107 -15.27 -30.28 -19.45
CA LYS A 107 -16.65 -29.99 -19.03
C LYS A 107 -17.70 -30.22 -20.13
N VAL A 108 -17.28 -30.61 -21.33
CA VAL A 108 -18.16 -30.85 -22.48
C VAL A 108 -18.54 -32.33 -22.54
N ALA A 109 -19.83 -32.62 -22.55
CA ALA A 109 -20.36 -33.98 -22.71
C ALA A 109 -20.14 -34.48 -24.15
N ARG A 110 -19.62 -35.71 -24.28
CA ARG A 110 -19.26 -36.34 -25.56
C ARG A 110 -19.72 -37.80 -25.59
N ILE A 111 -19.78 -38.38 -26.78
CA ILE A 111 -20.11 -39.79 -27.03
C ILE A 111 -18.95 -40.69 -26.55
N GLU A 112 -19.24 -41.93 -26.13
CA GLU A 112 -18.25 -42.81 -25.48
C GLU A 112 -16.97 -43.05 -26.30
N ASP A 113 -17.10 -43.23 -27.63
CA ASP A 113 -15.95 -43.43 -28.52
C ASP A 113 -14.98 -42.25 -28.53
N GLU A 114 -15.49 -41.01 -28.54
CA GLU A 114 -14.66 -39.80 -28.47
C GLU A 114 -13.99 -39.66 -27.10
N GLN A 115 -14.67 -40.12 -26.05
CA GLN A 115 -14.18 -40.05 -24.68
C GLN A 115 -13.02 -41.04 -24.45
N LEU A 116 -13.09 -42.24 -25.04
CA LEU A 116 -11.99 -43.22 -25.05
C LEU A 116 -10.74 -42.68 -25.73
N ILE A 117 -10.90 -41.96 -26.86
CA ILE A 117 -9.78 -41.32 -27.56
C ILE A 117 -9.13 -40.25 -26.67
N LEU A 118 -9.94 -39.42 -26.00
CA LEU A 118 -9.46 -38.39 -25.08
C LEU A 118 -8.75 -38.97 -23.85
N GLU A 119 -9.20 -40.12 -23.33
CA GLU A 119 -8.55 -40.82 -22.22
C GLU A 119 -7.18 -41.39 -22.62
N GLN A 120 -7.05 -41.90 -23.86
CA GLN A 120 -5.78 -42.41 -24.38
C GLN A 120 -4.71 -41.32 -24.54
N VAL A 121 -5.12 -40.11 -24.92
CA VAL A 121 -4.19 -38.98 -25.17
C VAL A 121 -4.11 -38.03 -23.96
N GLY A 122 -4.89 -38.27 -22.90
CA GLY A 122 -5.06 -37.33 -21.80
C GLY A 122 -3.78 -37.02 -21.00
N ALA A 123 -2.82 -37.95 -20.96
CA ALA A 123 -1.49 -37.73 -20.35
C ALA A 123 -0.60 -36.80 -21.19
N SER A 124 -0.85 -36.71 -22.50
CA SER A 124 -0.08 -35.89 -23.44
C SER A 124 -0.51 -34.42 -23.43
N VAL A 125 -1.58 -34.08 -22.68
CA VAL A 125 -2.12 -32.73 -22.57
C VAL A 125 -1.75 -32.16 -21.21
N LEU A 126 -0.91 -31.12 -21.21
CA LEU A 126 -0.58 -30.34 -20.02
C LEU A 126 -1.53 -29.16 -19.88
N ILE A 127 -2.22 -29.09 -18.76
CA ILE A 127 -3.09 -27.96 -18.38
C ILE A 127 -2.38 -27.18 -17.28
N VAL A 128 -2.21 -25.88 -17.50
CA VAL A 128 -1.51 -24.99 -16.57
C VAL A 128 -2.48 -23.95 -16.03
N HIS A 129 -2.77 -24.02 -14.74
CA HIS A 129 -3.57 -23.02 -14.04
C HIS A 129 -2.66 -21.95 -13.45
N LEU A 130 -2.76 -20.73 -13.97
CA LEU A 130 -2.01 -19.57 -13.51
C LEU A 130 -2.87 -18.82 -12.47
N HIS A 131 -2.42 -18.78 -11.21
CA HIS A 131 -3.08 -18.02 -10.14
C HIS A 131 -2.24 -16.83 -9.70
N GLY A 132 -2.70 -15.60 -9.97
CA GLY A 132 -2.05 -14.36 -9.52
C GLY A 132 -2.05 -13.28 -10.59
N MET A 133 -1.26 -12.21 -10.38
CA MET A 133 -1.06 -11.16 -11.37
C MET A 133 0.21 -11.43 -12.18
N LEU A 134 0.04 -11.65 -13.48
CA LEU A 134 1.15 -11.74 -14.44
C LEU A 134 1.50 -10.33 -14.93
N PHE A 135 2.65 -9.84 -14.49
CA PHE A 135 3.26 -8.60 -14.96
C PHE A 135 4.54 -8.91 -15.74
N PHE A 136 5.07 -7.92 -16.46
CA PHE A 136 6.27 -8.06 -17.28
C PHE A 136 7.48 -8.68 -16.55
N GLY A 137 7.60 -8.50 -15.22
CA GLY A 137 8.62 -9.15 -14.41
C GLY A 137 8.32 -10.62 -14.07
N SER A 138 7.09 -10.93 -13.62
CA SER A 138 6.70 -12.28 -13.17
C SER A 138 6.39 -13.25 -14.32
N ALA A 139 6.04 -12.74 -15.50
CA ALA A 139 5.78 -13.54 -16.70
C ALA A 139 7.03 -14.25 -17.26
N SER A 140 8.23 -13.77 -16.93
CA SER A 140 9.50 -14.39 -17.36
C SER A 140 9.97 -15.53 -16.46
N SER A 141 9.40 -15.63 -15.25
CA SER A 141 9.79 -16.65 -14.26
C SER A 141 8.82 -17.84 -14.19
N VAL A 142 7.71 -17.79 -14.95
CA VAL A 142 6.78 -18.91 -15.17
C VAL A 142 7.12 -19.64 -16.46
#